data_AF-A0A1F2XP52-F1
#
_entry.id   AF-A0A1F2XP52-F1
#
_cell.length_a   1.000
_cell.length_b   1.000
_cell.length_c   1.000
_cell.angle_alpha   90.00
_cell.angle_beta   90.00
_cell.angle_gamma   90.00
#
_symmetry.space_group_name_H-M   'P 1'
#
loop_
_entity.id
_entity.type
_entity.pdbx_description
1 polymer ?
#
loop_
_entity_poly.entity_id
_entity_poly.type
_entity_poly.pdbx_seq_one_letter_code
_entity_poly.pdbx_strand_id
1 'polypeptide(L)'
;MIETVGTEELRGVETTHYYAIVDLLRYEKIAPPAEREKLRSLLGEVVEQSGLGKIPVDVWVDELGLVRKLTMAFSAMQPGTTEHATMSMSFELYDYGKDVEIELPPAAEVVDASAHQR
;
A
#
# COMPACT_ATOMS: atom_id res chain seq x y z
N MET A 1 -10.84 5.20 12.95
CA MET A 1 -11.76 6.33 12.70
C MET A 1 -11.69 6.61 11.21
N ILE A 2 -12.81 6.93 10.58
CA ILE A 2 -12.89 7.32 9.18
C ILE A 2 -13.60 8.67 9.15
N GLU A 3 -13.06 9.62 8.41
CA GLU A 3 -13.59 10.96 8.21
C GLU A 3 -13.72 11.22 6.72
N THR A 4 -14.83 11.84 6.32
CA THR A 4 -14.99 12.35 4.94
C THR A 4 -14.36 13.74 4.88
N VAL A 5 -13.34 13.90 4.05
CA VAL A 5 -12.61 15.16 3.90
C VAL A 5 -13.30 16.05 2.86
N GLY A 6 -13.77 15.46 1.77
CA GLY A 6 -14.44 16.17 0.69
C GLY A 6 -14.57 15.35 -0.58
N THR A 7 -14.87 16.02 -1.68
CA THR A 7 -14.87 15.42 -3.03
C THR A 7 -13.75 16.02 -3.87
N GLU A 8 -13.17 15.22 -4.75
CA GLU A 8 -12.11 15.61 -5.66
C GLU A 8 -12.25 14.86 -6.99
N GLU A 9 -11.99 15.54 -8.11
CA GLU A 9 -11.93 14.90 -9.41
C GLU A 9 -10.50 14.41 -9.70
N LEU A 10 -10.34 13.11 -9.88
CA LEU A 10 -9.07 12.48 -10.22
C LEU A 10 -9.15 11.87 -11.61
N ARG A 11 -8.38 12.43 -12.55
CA ARG A 11 -8.32 11.96 -13.96
C ARG A 11 -9.71 11.88 -14.61
N GLY A 12 -10.59 12.86 -14.35
CA GLY A 12 -11.95 12.90 -14.89
C GLY A 12 -12.96 11.99 -14.18
N VAL A 13 -12.59 11.39 -13.04
CA VAL A 13 -13.49 10.59 -12.20
C VAL A 13 -13.74 11.36 -10.90
N GLU A 14 -15.01 11.63 -10.57
CA GLU A 14 -15.37 12.15 -9.26
C GLU A 14 -15.11 11.11 -8.17
N THR A 15 -14.48 11.55 -7.09
CA THR A 15 -14.14 10.70 -5.95
C THR A 15 -14.50 11.37 -4.64
N THR A 16 -14.79 10.57 -3.62
CA THR A 16 -14.86 11.03 -2.24
C THR A 16 -13.53 10.74 -1.55
N HIS A 17 -12.92 11.77 -0.97
CA HIS A 17 -11.70 11.68 -0.18
C HIS A 17 -12.05 11.38 1.27
N TYR A 18 -11.48 10.29 1.77
CA TYR A 18 -11.55 9.89 3.17
C TYR A 18 -10.17 9.91 3.82
N TYR A 19 -10.15 10.35 5.08
CA TYR A 19 -9.02 10.19 5.98
C TYR A 19 -9.33 9.07 6.97
N ALA A 20 -8.37 8.17 7.20
CA ALA A 20 -8.52 7.07 8.12
C ALA A 20 -7.24 6.80 8.90
N ILE A 21 -7.41 6.29 10.13
CA ILE A 21 -6.31 5.69 10.90
C ILE A 21 -6.47 4.18 10.88
N VAL A 22 -5.53 3.50 10.25
CA VAL A 22 -5.42 2.04 10.23
C VAL A 22 -4.63 1.59 11.46
N ASP A 23 -5.25 0.75 12.29
CA ASP A 23 -4.63 0.17 13.49
C ASP A 23 -4.18 -1.26 13.17
N LEU A 24 -2.87 -1.45 12.97
CA LEU A 24 -2.31 -2.73 12.55
C LEU A 24 -2.52 -3.83 13.61
N LEU A 25 -2.65 -3.44 14.88
CA LEU A 25 -2.87 -4.38 15.99
C LEU A 25 -4.29 -4.97 15.99
N ARG A 26 -5.20 -4.44 15.16
CA ARG A 26 -6.58 -4.96 15.03
C ARG A 26 -6.74 -6.02 13.94
N TYR A 27 -5.66 -6.48 13.32
CA TYR A 27 -5.70 -7.45 12.23
C TYR A 27 -6.51 -8.71 12.58
N GLU A 28 -6.48 -9.19 13.83
CA GLU A 28 -7.23 -10.38 14.26
C GLU A 28 -8.76 -10.26 14.06
N LYS A 29 -9.29 -9.03 14.06
CA LYS A 29 -10.72 -8.77 13.86
C LYS A 29 -11.13 -8.79 12.38
N ILE A 30 -10.18 -8.59 11.48
CA ILE A 30 -10.42 -8.38 10.05
C ILE A 30 -9.94 -9.59 9.25
N ALA A 31 -8.83 -10.20 9.67
CA ALA A 31 -8.19 -11.31 8.99
C ALA A 31 -8.94 -12.63 9.16
N PRO A 32 -9.07 -13.43 8.08
CA PRO A 32 -9.54 -14.80 8.14
C PRO A 32 -8.70 -15.63 9.13
N PRO A 33 -9.29 -16.58 9.88
CA PRO A 33 -8.56 -17.37 10.88
C PRO A 33 -7.28 -18.05 10.36
N ALA A 34 -7.31 -18.53 9.11
CA ALA A 34 -6.18 -19.19 8.46
C ALA A 34 -4.96 -18.26 8.24
N GLU A 35 -5.17 -16.94 8.17
CA GLU A 35 -4.11 -15.97 7.88
C GLU A 35 -3.58 -15.28 9.14
N ARG A 36 -4.27 -15.40 10.28
CA ARG A 36 -3.92 -14.68 11.52
C ARG A 36 -2.52 -14.99 12.01
N GLU A 37 -2.09 -16.26 11.94
CA GLU A 37 -0.75 -16.65 12.39
C GLU A 37 0.34 -15.95 11.57
N LYS A 38 0.19 -15.97 10.24
CA LYS A 38 1.10 -15.32 9.30
C LYS A 38 1.13 -13.81 9.52
N LEU A 39 -0.04 -13.20 9.66
CA LEU A 39 -0.16 -11.77 9.89
C LEU A 39 0.40 -11.35 11.24
N ARG A 40 0.29 -12.19 12.28
CA ARG A 40 0.91 -11.94 13.58
C ARG A 40 2.41 -11.77 13.46
N SER A 41 3.09 -12.71 12.77
CA SER A 41 4.53 -12.64 12.57
C SER A 41 4.93 -11.42 11.76
N LEU A 42 4.28 -11.21 10.61
CA LEU A 42 4.61 -10.11 9.69
C LEU A 42 4.36 -8.74 10.33
N LEU A 43 3.20 -8.55 10.96
CA LEU A 43 2.85 -7.27 11.58
C LEU A 43 3.62 -7.04 12.88
N GLY A 44 3.96 -8.09 13.62
CA GLY A 44 4.84 -7.99 14.79
C GLY A 44 6.21 -7.42 14.42
N GLU A 45 6.86 -7.99 13.41
CA GLU A 45 8.15 -7.48 12.90
C GLU A 45 8.03 -6.04 12.41
N VAL A 46 6.97 -5.72 11.66
CA VAL A 46 6.74 -4.35 11.18
C VAL A 46 6.57 -3.38 12.36
N VAL A 47 5.75 -3.70 13.36
CA VAL A 47 5.53 -2.83 14.53
C VAL A 47 6.81 -2.66 15.33
N GLU A 48 7.59 -3.72 15.55
CA GLU A 48 8.86 -3.64 16.28
C GLU A 48 9.91 -2.80 15.55
N GLN A 49 10.04 -2.97 14.23
CA GLN A 49 11.07 -2.29 13.43
C GLN A 49 10.70 -0.84 13.09
N SER A 50 9.42 -0.56 12.90
CA SER A 50 8.96 0.77 12.46
C SER A 50 8.32 1.61 13.57
N GLY A 51 7.86 0.98 14.66
CA GLY A 51 7.04 1.63 15.68
C GLY A 51 5.61 1.94 15.21
N LEU A 52 5.22 1.49 14.01
CA LEU A 52 3.95 1.85 13.38
C LEU A 52 2.81 0.97 13.86
N GLY A 53 2.27 1.25 15.04
CA GLY A 53 1.00 0.62 15.48
C GLY A 53 -0.22 1.19 14.75
N LYS A 54 -0.15 2.46 14.33
CA LYS A 54 -1.24 3.20 13.68
C LYS A 54 -0.70 3.98 12.49
N ILE A 55 -1.32 3.80 11.32
CA ILE A 55 -0.91 4.45 10.08
C ILE A 55 -2.04 5.37 9.62
N PRO A 56 -1.79 6.69 9.47
CA PRO A 56 -2.72 7.58 8.80
C PRO A 56 -2.71 7.30 7.30
N VAL A 57 -3.90 7.21 6.72
CA VAL A 57 -4.12 6.92 5.31
C VAL A 57 -5.17 7.88 4.77
N ASP A 58 -4.88 8.45 3.61
CA ASP A 58 -5.86 9.13 2.78
C ASP A 58 -6.22 8.21 1.62
N VAL A 59 -7.51 8.11 1.33
CA VAL A 59 -8.03 7.26 0.26
C VAL A 59 -9.12 7.99 -0.51
N TRP A 60 -9.06 7.91 -1.83
CA TRP A 60 -10.06 8.47 -2.73
C TRP A 60 -10.81 7.30 -3.36
N VAL A 61 -12.13 7.29 -3.19
CA VAL A 61 -13.01 6.21 -3.65
C VAL A 61 -14.05 6.78 -4.60
N ASP A 62 -14.25 6.15 -5.75
CA ASP A 62 -15.28 6.56 -6.72
C ASP A 62 -16.68 6.02 -6.36
N GLU A 63 -17.68 6.40 -7.15
CA GLU A 63 -19.07 5.97 -6.96
C GLU A 63 -19.29 4.46 -7.10
N LEU A 64 -18.37 3.74 -7.74
CA LEU A 64 -18.39 2.28 -7.90
C LEU A 64 -17.71 1.56 -6.74
N GLY A 65 -17.16 2.30 -5.77
CA GLY A 65 -16.43 1.76 -4.64
C GLY A 65 -14.98 1.38 -4.96
N LEU A 66 -14.43 1.82 -6.09
CA LEU A 66 -13.04 1.56 -6.47
C LEU A 66 -12.12 2.64 -5.90
N VAL A 67 -10.99 2.20 -5.33
CA VAL A 67 -9.94 3.11 -4.83
C VAL A 67 -9.21 3.74 -6.01
N ARG A 68 -9.29 5.04 -6.20
CA ARG A 68 -8.58 5.76 -7.29
C ARG A 68 -7.21 6.26 -6.87
N LYS A 69 -7.06 6.60 -5.59
CA LYS A 69 -5.79 7.02 -5.01
C LYS A 69 -5.71 6.60 -3.55
N LEU A 70 -4.51 6.29 -3.09
CA LEU A 70 -4.21 5.99 -1.71
C LEU A 70 -2.84 6.58 -1.36
N THR A 71 -2.80 7.39 -0.30
CA THR A 71 -1.54 7.93 0.22
C THR A 71 -1.36 7.57 1.69
N MET A 72 -0.14 7.26 2.06
CA MET A 72 0.24 6.97 3.44
C MET A 72 1.58 7.61 3.75
N ALA A 73 1.70 8.14 4.97
CA ALA A 73 2.94 8.67 5.49
C ALA A 73 3.25 7.99 6.81
N PHE A 74 4.48 7.51 6.95
CA PHE A 74 4.90 6.81 8.15
C PHE A 74 6.39 6.99 8.40
N SER A 75 6.78 7.03 9.67
CA SER A 75 8.18 7.03 10.09
C SER A 75 8.61 5.59 10.36
N ALA A 76 9.69 5.14 9.75
CA ALA A 76 10.28 3.83 10.00
C ALA A 76 11.76 3.97 10.31
N MET A 77 12.31 3.04 11.10
CA MET A 77 13.75 2.99 11.35
C MET A 77 14.48 2.66 10.05
N GLN A 78 15.55 3.39 9.74
CA GLN A 78 16.34 3.09 8.54
C GLN A 78 17.11 1.78 8.74
N PRO A 79 17.14 0.88 7.74
CA PRO A 79 17.87 -0.38 7.83
C PRO A 79 19.34 -0.17 8.24
N GLY A 80 19.78 -0.85 9.29
CA GLY A 80 21.17 -0.78 9.78
C GLY A 80 21.49 0.43 10.66
N THR A 81 20.49 1.24 11.07
CA THR A 81 20.69 2.39 11.96
C THR A 81 19.64 2.42 13.08
N THR A 82 19.79 3.34 14.02
CA THR A 82 18.76 3.68 15.02
C THR A 82 18.00 4.97 14.68
N GLU A 83 18.20 5.52 13.48
CA GLU A 83 17.55 6.75 13.04
C GLU A 83 16.22 6.44 12.36
N HIS A 84 15.24 7.33 12.54
CA HIS A 84 13.94 7.23 11.88
C HIS A 84 13.92 8.12 10.64
N ALA A 85 13.40 7.59 9.54
CA ALA A 85 13.10 8.36 8.34
C ALA A 85 11.60 8.37 8.08
N THR A 86 11.08 9.54 7.69
CA THR A 86 9.71 9.66 7.19
C THR A 86 9.66 9.20 5.74
N MET A 87 8.82 8.21 5.48
CA MET A 87 8.48 7.73 4.16
C MET A 87 7.08 8.19 3.80
N SER A 88 6.88 8.52 2.53
CA SER A 88 5.57 8.81 1.96
C SER A 88 5.38 7.94 0.73
N MET A 89 4.25 7.26 0.67
CA MET A 89 3.86 6.41 -0.45
C MET A 89 2.55 6.91 -1.03
N SER A 90 2.47 6.91 -2.37
CA SER A 90 1.27 7.27 -3.11
C SER A 90 1.04 6.22 -4.19
N PHE A 91 -0.17 5.68 -4.22
CA PHE A 91 -0.65 4.77 -5.24
C PHE A 91 -1.80 5.42 -5.97
N GLU A 92 -1.74 5.45 -7.31
CA GLU A 92 -2.85 5.81 -8.17
C GLU A 92 -3.26 4.57 -8.95
N LEU A 93 -4.54 4.21 -8.85
CA LEU A 93 -5.08 3.04 -9.53
C LEU A 93 -6.10 3.50 -10.56
N TYR A 94 -5.87 3.07 -11.80
CA TYR A 94 -6.63 3.50 -12.97
C TYR A 94 -6.69 2.37 -14.00
N ASP A 95 -7.43 2.57 -15.09
CA ASP A 95 -7.62 1.59 -16.16
C ASP A 95 -8.18 0.24 -15.69
N TYR A 96 -9.03 0.26 -14.66
CA TYR A 96 -9.75 -0.91 -14.18
C TYR A 96 -10.48 -1.64 -15.30
N GLY A 97 -10.27 -2.96 -15.38
CA GLY A 97 -10.94 -3.83 -16.33
C GLY A 97 -10.48 -3.68 -17.78
N LYS A 98 -9.44 -2.89 -18.06
CA LYS A 98 -8.85 -2.85 -19.40
C LYS A 98 -7.95 -4.06 -19.65
N ASP A 99 -8.02 -4.59 -20.87
CA ASP A 99 -7.09 -5.60 -21.33
C ASP A 99 -5.68 -5.01 -21.43
N VAL A 100 -4.70 -5.77 -20.96
CA VAL A 100 -3.28 -5.41 -21.05
C VAL A 100 -2.64 -6.28 -22.12
N GLU A 101 -2.09 -5.63 -23.14
CA GLU A 101 -1.24 -6.27 -24.14
C GLU A 101 0.22 -6.17 -23.69
N ILE A 102 0.90 -7.32 -23.63
CA ILE A 102 2.32 -7.40 -23.22
C ILE A 102 3.11 -7.92 -24.41
N GLU A 103 3.93 -7.04 -24.99
CA GLU A 103 4.93 -7.44 -25.97
C GLU A 103 6.21 -7.86 -25.26
N LEU A 104 6.67 -9.09 -25.52
CA LEU A 104 7.92 -9.55 -24.94
C LEU A 104 9.11 -8.87 -25.65
N PRO A 105 10.08 -8.34 -24.90
CA PRO A 105 11.31 -7.84 -25.50
C PRO A 105 12.04 -8.98 -26.24
N PRO A 106 12.77 -8.67 -27.32
CA PRO A 106 13.57 -9.66 -28.04
C PRO A 106 14.54 -10.41 -27.11
N ALA A 107 14.80 -11.68 -27.41
CA ALA A 107 15.69 -12.52 -26.59
C ALA A 107 17.12 -11.94 -26.42
N ALA A 108 17.58 -11.09 -27.34
CA ALA A 108 18.87 -10.41 -27.28
C ALA A 108 18.91 -9.23 -26.28
N GLU A 109 17.75 -8.75 -25.81
CA GLU A 109 17.60 -7.62 -24.88
C GLU A 109 17.26 -8.07 -23.45
N VAL A 110 17.09 -9.38 -23.24
CA VAL A 110 16.84 -9.96 -21.92
C VAL A 110 18.05 -10.76 -21.44
N VAL A 111 18.36 -10.63 -20.15
CA VAL A 111 19.33 -11.47 -19.45
C VAL A 111 18.63 -12.17 -18.31
N ASP A 112 19.04 -13.41 -18.03
CA ASP A 112 18.57 -14.13 -16.86
C ASP A 112 19.17 -13.50 -15.60
N ALA A 113 18.33 -12.84 -14.79
CA ALA A 113 18.76 -12.18 -13.57
C ALA A 113 19.35 -13.15 -12.53
N SER A 114 18.98 -14.44 -12.57
CA SER A 114 19.54 -15.47 -11.68
C SER A 114 20.96 -15.89 -12.08
N ALA A 115 21.36 -15.65 -13.33
CA ALA A 115 22.70 -15.95 -13.82
C ALA A 115 23.77 -14.95 -13.33
N HIS A 116 23.37 -13.85 -12.66
CA HIS A 116 24.27 -12.83 -12.12
C HIS A 116 24.53 -12.94 -10.60
N GLN A 117 23.89 -13.89 -9.89
CA GLN A 117 24.27 -14.25 -8.53
C GLN A 117 25.33 -15.35 -8.56
N ARG A 118 26.59 -14.98 -8.77
CA ARG A 118 27.76 -15.82 -8.48
C ARG A 118 28.77 -15.06 -7.65
#